data_AF-A0A3B9BWZ7-F1
#
_entry.id   AF-A0A3B9BWZ7-F1
#
_cell.length_a   1.000
_cell.length_b   1.000
_cell.length_c   1.000
_cell.angle_alpha   90.00
_cell.angle_beta   90.00
_cell.angle_gamma   90.00
#
_symmetry.space_group_name_H-M   'P 1'
#
loop_
_entity.id
_entity.type
_entity.pdbx_description
1 polymer ?
#
loop_
_entity_poly.entity_id
_entity_poly.type
_entity_poly.pdbx_seq_one_letter_code
_entity_poly.pdbx_strand_id
1 'polypeptide(L)' 'MHRTSRRHLELAAKGIDAEWNDIYKNLLERDHIDSTRADSPLKKADDAVVIDNTLLSEEQQLEKALVLARDKAQG' A
#
# COMPACT_ATOMS: atom_id res chain seq x y z
N MET A 1 2.98 3.62 10.12
CA MET A 1 2.44 2.85 11.25
C MET A 1 1.24 1.98 10.87
N HIS A 2 0.19 2.53 10.24
CA HIS A 2 -1.02 1.75 9.88
C HIS A 2 -0.74 0.49 9.02
N ARG A 3 0.19 0.54 8.05
CA ARG A 3 0.56 -0.63 7.24
C ARG A 3 1.23 -1.75 8.04
N THR A 4 2.13 -1.40 8.96
CA THR A 4 2.81 -2.36 9.84
C THR A 4 1.81 -3.01 10.79
N SER A 5 0.93 -2.22 11.41
CA SER A 5 -0.09 -2.75 12.32
C SER A 5 -1.07 -3.69 11.60
N ARG A 6 -1.52 -3.32 10.38
CA ARG A 6 -2.34 -4.21 9.55
C ARG A 6 -1.64 -5.53 9.26
N ARG A 7 -0.38 -5.48 8.80
CA ARG A 7 0.41 -6.66 8.49
C ARG A 7 0.63 -7.55 9.72
N HIS A 8 0.89 -6.95 10.88
CA HIS A 8 1.03 -7.65 12.15
C HIS A 8 -0.27 -8.38 12.53
N LEU A 9 -1.42 -7.71 12.46
CA LEU A 9 -2.72 -8.33 12.71
C LEU A 9 -3.04 -9.47 11.74
N GLU A 10 -2.72 -9.31 10.45
CA GLU A 10 -2.88 -10.36 9.44
C GLU A 10 -2.03 -11.60 9.73
N LEU A 11 -0.79 -11.41 10.21
CA LEU A 11 0.11 -12.52 10.57
C LEU A 11 -0.37 -13.21 11.86
N ALA A 12 -0.75 -12.43 12.87
CA ALA A 12 -1.31 -12.96 14.12
C ALA A 12 -2.59 -13.77 13.87
N ALA A 13 -3.48 -13.31 12.99
CA ALA A 13 -4.69 -14.03 12.59
C ALA A 13 -4.40 -15.37 11.88
N LYS A 14 -3.20 -15.53 11.30
CA LYS A 14 -2.71 -16.77 10.68
C LYS A 14 -1.92 -17.66 11.65
N GLY A 15 -1.82 -17.28 12.92
CA GLY A 15 -1.01 -17.98 13.91
C GLY A 15 0.51 -17.83 13.69
N ILE A 16 0.93 -16.82 12.92
CA ILE A 16 2.34 -16.51 12.69
C ILE A 16 2.74 -15.42 13.67
N ASP A 17 3.62 -15.75 14.59
CA ASP A 17 4.22 -14.78 15.48
C ASP A 17 5.34 -14.01 14.76
N ALA A 18 5.25 -12.69 14.78
CA ALA A 18 6.18 -11.81 14.10
C ALA A 18 6.29 -10.49 14.85
N GLU A 19 7.51 -10.15 15.27
CA GLU A 19 7.79 -8.91 15.99
C GLU A 19 7.42 -7.67 15.15
N TRP A 20 6.68 -6.75 15.76
CA TRP A 20 6.21 -5.54 15.08
C TRP A 20 7.37 -4.74 14.46
N ASN A 21 8.48 -4.66 15.18
CA ASN A 21 9.68 -3.92 14.75
C ASN A 21 10.33 -4.55 13.52
N ASP A 22 10.30 -5.88 13.41
CA ASP A 22 10.87 -6.60 12.26
C ASP A 22 10.00 -6.41 11.02
N ILE A 23 8.67 -6.44 11.18
CA ILE A 23 7.73 -6.09 10.11
C ILE A 23 7.95 -4.65 9.65
N TYR A 24 8.13 -3.71 10.59
CA TYR A 24 8.37 -2.31 10.27
C TYR A 24 9.65 -2.11 9.46
N LYS A 25 10.77 -2.68 9.93
CA LYS A 25 12.06 -2.61 9.24
C LYS A 25 11.99 -3.24 7.84
N ASN A 26 11.36 -4.41 7.73
CA ASN A 26 11.21 -5.09 6.45
C ASN A 26 10.39 -4.26 5.45
N LEU A 27 9.31 -3.62 5.90
CA LEU A 27 8.52 -2.72 5.06
C LEU A 27 9.35 -1.50 4.59
N LEU A 28 10.10 -0.86 5.50
CA LEU A 28 10.95 0.28 5.14
C LEU A 28 12.05 -0.11 4.15
N GLU A 29 12.72 -1.22 4.39
CA GLU A 29 13.78 -1.73 3.51
C GLU A 29 13.24 -2.05 2.13
N ARG A 30 12.11 -2.74 2.05
CA ARG A 30 11.45 -3.03 0.77
C ARG A 30 11.06 -1.75 0.04
N ASP A 31 10.42 -0.81 0.71
CA ASP A 31 10.00 0.45 0.11
C ASP A 31 11.23 1.24 -0.42
N HIS A 32 12.36 1.21 0.31
CA HIS A 32 13.62 1.81 -0.14
C HIS A 32 14.18 1.11 -1.39
N ILE A 33 14.27 -0.22 -1.38
CA ILE A 33 14.77 -1.02 -2.51
C ILE A 33 13.89 -0.77 -3.74
N ASP A 34 12.57 -0.83 -3.59
CA ASP A 34 11.63 -0.65 -4.69
C ASP A 34 11.72 0.75 -5.30
N SER A 35 11.92 1.80 -4.49
CA SER A 35 12.08 3.17 -4.99
C SER A 35 13.46 3.50 -5.56
N THR A 36 14.50 2.71 -5.25
CA THR A 36 15.89 2.99 -5.66
C THR A 36 16.48 2.00 -6.66
N ARG A 37 15.78 0.90 -6.98
CA ARG A 37 16.26 -0.09 -7.95
C ARG A 37 16.46 0.53 -9.35
N ALA A 38 17.51 0.10 -10.03
CA ALA A 38 17.89 0.61 -11.34
C ALA A 38 16.86 0.25 -12.43
N ASP A 39 16.26 -0.94 -12.33
CA ASP A 39 15.23 -1.40 -13.26
C ASP A 39 13.82 -1.17 -12.70
N SER A 40 12.99 -0.47 -13.47
CA SER A 40 11.57 -0.24 -13.20
C SER A 40 11.29 0.24 -11.76
N PRO A 41 11.92 1.32 -11.27
CA PRO A 41 11.74 1.80 -9.90
C PRO A 41 10.28 2.13 -9.60
N LEU A 42 9.88 1.95 -8.35
CA LEU A 42 8.59 2.40 -7.83
C LEU A 42 8.55 3.93 -7.86
N LYS A 43 7.97 4.46 -8.95
CA LYS A 43 7.74 5.88 -9.18
C LYS A 43 6.29 6.10 -9.57
N LYS A 44 5.73 7.21 -9.09
CA LYS A 44 4.42 7.68 -9.54
C LYS A 44 4.51 8.14 -11.01
N ALA A 45 3.64 7.61 -11.87
CA ALA A 45 3.51 8.10 -13.25
C ALA A 45 2.89 9.51 -13.28
N ASP A 46 3.18 10.27 -14.33
CA ASP A 46 2.80 11.69 -14.41
C ASP A 46 1.27 11.88 -14.43
N ASP A 47 0.54 10.93 -15.00
CA ASP A 47 -0.92 10.89 -15.08
C ASP A 47 -1.60 10.14 -13.92
N ALA A 48 -0.81 9.55 -13.01
CA ALA A 48 -1.33 8.75 -11.92
C ALA A 48 -2.05 9.60 -10.86
N VAL A 49 -3.19 9.10 -10.41
CA VAL A 49 -3.95 9.67 -9.28
C VAL A 49 -3.55 8.96 -8.00
N VAL A 50 -3.17 9.71 -6.96
CA VAL A 50 -2.80 9.15 -5.66
C VAL A 50 -4.05 8.90 -4.83
N ILE A 51 -4.20 7.67 -4.36
CA ILE A 51 -5.23 7.31 -3.39
C ILE A 51 -4.53 7.05 -2.04
N ASP A 52 -4.64 8.00 -1.12
CA ASP A 52 -4.34 7.73 0.28
C ASP A 52 -5.50 6.93 0.90
N ASN A 53 -5.20 5.71 1.34
CA ASN A 53 -6.14 4.79 1.96
C ASN A 53 -5.88 4.59 3.46
N THR A 54 -5.07 5.45 4.09
CA THR A 54 -4.66 5.29 5.49
C THR A 54 -5.85 5.23 6.45
N LEU A 55 -6.94 5.92 6.12
CA LEU A 55 -8.17 6.01 6.93
C LEU A 55 -9.42 5.45 6.22
N LEU A 56 -9.24 4.73 5.11
CA LEU A 56 -10.36 4.17 4.35
C LEU A 56 -10.57 2.70 4.71
N SER A 57 -11.83 2.27 4.78
CA SER A 57 -12.18 0.85 4.73
C SER A 57 -11.88 0.27 3.35
N GLU A 58 -11.86 -1.06 3.24
CA GLU A 58 -11.67 -1.74 1.95
C GLU A 58 -12.76 -1.36 0.94
N GLU A 59 -14.02 -1.27 1.40
CA GLU A 59 -15.16 -0.85 0.58
C GLU A 59 -15.02 0.60 0.10
N GLN A 60 -14.65 1.52 0.99
CA GLN A 60 -14.44 2.93 0.64
C GLN A 60 -13.28 3.11 -0.33
N GLN A 61 -12.19 2.36 -0.14
CA GLN A 61 -11.06 2.36 -1.05
C GLN A 61 -11.48 1.86 -2.44
N LEU A 62 -12.25 0.78 -2.51
CA LEU A 62 -12.75 0.22 -3.76
C LEU A 62 -13.67 1.19 -4.48
N GLU A 63 -14.63 1.79 -3.77
CA GLU A 63 -15.54 2.77 -4.36
C GLU A 63 -14.78 3.97 -4.93
N LYS A 64 -13.81 4.51 -4.18
CA LYS A 64 -12.98 5.63 -4.65
C LYS A 64 -12.18 5.26 -5.91
N ALA A 65 -11.63 4.04 -5.97
CA ALA A 65 -10.92 3.57 -7.16
C ALA A 65 -11.86 3.41 -8.37
N LEU A 66 -13.08 2.90 -8.18
CA LEU A 66 -14.08 2.73 -9.23
C LEU A 66 -14.55 4.07 -9.81
N VAL A 67 -14.77 5.08 -8.96
CA VAL A 67 -15.13 6.43 -9.41
C VAL A 67 -14.02 7.01 -10.28
N LEU A 68 -12.77 6.99 -9.80
CA LEU A 68 -11.63 7.52 -10.56
C LEU A 68 -11.41 6.79 -11.89
N ALA A 69 -11.62 5.48 -11.93
CA ALA A 69 -11.51 4.70 -13.15
C ALA A 69 -12.60 5.05 -14.17
N ARG A 70 -13.84 5.28 -13.72
CA ARG A 70 -14.95 5.70 -14.60
C ARG A 70 -14.73 7.10 -15.16
N ASP A 71 -14.31 8.05 -14.32
CA ASP A 71 -14.02 9.42 -14.73
C ASP A 71 -12.94 9.46 -15.82
N LYS A 72 -11.91 8.62 -15.70
CA LYS A 72 -10.85 8.48 -16.71
C LYS A 72 -11.30 7.76 -17.98
N ALA A 73 -12.25 6.84 -17.90
CA ALA A 73 -12.75 6.09 -19.06
C ALA A 73 -13.77 6.88 -19.90
N GLN A 74 -14.38 7.92 -19.33
CA GLN A 74 -15.37 8.77 -20.00
C GLN A 74 -14.79 10.04 -20.63
N GLY A 75 -13.49 10.31 -20.44
CA GLY A 75 -12.78 11.45 -21.04
C GLY A 75 -11.70 11.00 -22.01
#